data_AF-A0A972LRZ0-F1
#
_entry.id   AF-A0A972LRZ0-F1
#
_cell.length_a   1.000
_cell.length_b   1.000
_cell.length_c   1.000
_cell.angle_alpha   90.00
_cell.angle_beta   90.00
_cell.angle_gamma   90.00
#
_symmetry.space_group_name_H-M   'P 1'
#
loop_
_entity.id
_entity.type
_entity.pdbx_description
1 polymer ?
#
loop_
_entity_poly.entity_id
_entity_poly.type
_entity_poly.pdbx_seq_one_letter_code
_entity_poly.pdbx_strand_id
1 'polypeptide(L)'
;MKNSVFVRSSLVACCLLCFSGVASATGNYESAVLALSPTHYWRLNETVLDTNNATVIDEIAGLNGTHAGFFEPGEGEVGVPGPPVDGLEAENVAFGANNFASVGLGPGADLAASTMTVAAWFKTNGSEGGDRLWTNNQSDGNVSFQIFFGGGFGETAASIGIGLNPSINGFPATGLPSGPGVGNIHISDATVPTKDNEWHYIVASRNGNNIEDVIVVIDGVNYGPDTWADSTDTWGTTGTDAQIATRTPGDGGGSQQALNGSVDEVAVWLNRQLTVEESISLYNAAISPGVPGDFSGDGDVDGDDFLEWQRTDGTPGGLSDWQGAYPAAALSGATSVPEPASLTLMALFGVSLATMRRRK
;
A
#
# COMPACT_ATOMS: atom_id res chain seq x y z
N MET A 1 32.10 -64.63 -4.25
CA MET A 1 31.99 -63.40 -5.07
C MET A 1 30.50 -63.18 -5.31
N LYS A 2 29.74 -62.59 -4.38
CA LYS A 2 29.56 -61.15 -4.06
C LYS A 2 29.29 -60.29 -5.30
N ASN A 3 28.04 -59.84 -5.44
CA ASN A 3 27.60 -58.45 -5.64
C ASN A 3 26.10 -58.45 -5.93
N SER A 4 25.25 -58.34 -4.91
CA SER A 4 24.77 -57.09 -4.27
C SER A 4 23.62 -56.44 -5.05
N VAL A 5 22.40 -56.85 -4.68
CA VAL A 5 21.13 -56.19 -4.97
C VAL A 5 21.14 -54.83 -4.27
N PHE A 6 21.09 -53.74 -5.05
CA PHE A 6 20.92 -52.39 -4.52
C PHE A 6 19.44 -52.18 -4.16
N VAL A 7 19.13 -52.21 -2.88
CA VAL A 7 17.91 -51.64 -2.31
C VAL A 7 18.08 -50.12 -2.37
N ARG A 8 17.27 -49.43 -3.19
CA ARG A 8 17.13 -47.98 -3.13
C ARG A 8 16.05 -47.66 -2.11
N SER A 9 16.45 -47.17 -0.95
CA SER A 9 15.58 -46.60 0.06
C SER A 9 14.81 -45.41 -0.51
N SER A 10 13.48 -45.47 -0.41
CA SER A 10 12.59 -44.35 -0.67
C SER A 10 12.78 -43.29 0.41
N LEU A 11 13.45 -42.18 0.07
CA LEU A 11 13.33 -40.93 0.82
C LEU A 11 12.05 -40.24 0.34
N VAL A 12 10.99 -40.39 1.13
CA VAL A 12 9.81 -39.53 1.04
C VAL A 12 10.24 -38.17 1.57
N ALA A 13 10.57 -37.25 0.66
CA ALA A 13 10.69 -35.84 1.00
C ALA A 13 9.28 -35.33 1.30
N CYS A 14 8.96 -35.24 2.59
CA CYS A 14 7.79 -34.53 3.06
C CYS A 14 8.08 -33.04 2.85
N CYS A 15 7.68 -32.50 1.69
CA CYS A 15 7.64 -31.06 1.49
C CYS A 15 6.58 -30.51 2.45
N LEU A 16 7.03 -29.97 3.58
CA LEU A 16 6.22 -29.02 4.34
C LEU A 16 5.92 -27.87 3.38
N LEU A 17 4.68 -27.82 2.92
CA LEU A 17 4.07 -26.60 2.39
C LEU A 17 4.04 -25.62 3.57
N CYS A 18 5.07 -24.78 3.67
CA CYS A 18 4.96 -23.52 4.38
C CYS A 18 3.95 -22.69 3.60
N PHE A 19 2.68 -22.78 3.98
CA PHE A 19 1.77 -21.66 3.78
C PHE A 19 2.32 -20.55 4.68
N SER A 20 3.13 -19.67 4.09
CA SER A 20 3.29 -18.33 4.62
C SER A 20 1.90 -17.70 4.52
N GLY A 21 1.12 -17.83 5.59
CA GLY A 21 -0.04 -16.96 5.79
C GLY A 21 0.48 -15.53 5.69
N VAL A 22 -0.14 -14.74 4.82
CA VAL A 22 0.08 -13.30 4.80
C VAL A 22 -0.27 -12.84 6.21
N ALA A 23 0.72 -12.35 6.96
CA ALA A 23 0.43 -11.70 8.23
C ALA A 23 -0.55 -10.57 7.92
N SER A 24 -1.77 -10.68 8.46
CA SER A 24 -2.71 -9.57 8.41
C SER A 24 -1.99 -8.40 9.06
N ALA A 25 -1.72 -7.32 8.31
CA ALA A 25 -1.07 -6.15 8.87
C ALA A 25 -1.99 -5.57 9.95
N THR A 26 -1.70 -5.89 11.21
CA THR A 26 -2.32 -5.29 12.40
C THR A 26 -1.73 -3.89 12.52
N GLY A 27 -2.29 -2.94 11.78
CA GLY A 27 -1.77 -1.58 11.72
C GLY A 27 -2.64 -0.64 10.90
N ASN A 28 -2.38 0.65 11.06
CA ASN A 28 -2.94 1.71 10.22
C ASN A 28 -2.44 1.56 8.76
N TYR A 29 -3.02 2.33 7.85
CA TYR A 29 -2.73 2.25 6.41
C TYR A 29 -1.23 2.37 6.10
N GLU A 30 -0.56 3.37 6.70
CA GLU A 30 0.87 3.61 6.54
C GLU A 30 1.69 2.37 6.89
N SER A 31 1.40 1.74 8.04
CA SER A 31 2.09 0.52 8.47
C SER A 31 1.89 -0.63 7.49
N ALA A 32 0.68 -0.79 6.94
CA ALA A 32 0.39 -1.80 5.94
C ALA A 32 1.14 -1.56 4.62
N VAL A 33 1.24 -0.31 4.18
CA VAL A 33 2.06 0.08 3.02
C VAL A 33 3.52 -0.27 3.28
N LEU A 34 4.09 0.19 4.39
CA LEU A 34 5.51 -0.04 4.75
C LEU A 34 5.84 -1.53 4.90
N ALA A 35 4.93 -2.34 5.44
CA ALA A 35 5.09 -3.79 5.56
C ALA A 35 5.27 -4.46 4.19
N LEU A 36 4.67 -3.90 3.14
CA LEU A 36 4.86 -4.36 1.75
C LEU A 36 6.12 -3.80 1.10
N SER A 37 6.97 -3.05 1.80
CA SER A 37 8.27 -2.56 1.30
C SER A 37 8.17 -1.85 -0.07
N PRO A 38 7.44 -0.72 -0.17
CA PRO A 38 7.40 0.09 -1.39
C PRO A 38 8.80 0.59 -1.74
N THR A 39 8.99 0.94 -3.01
CA THR A 39 10.20 1.61 -3.49
C THR A 39 10.14 3.11 -3.24
N HIS A 40 8.95 3.72 -3.40
CA HIS A 40 8.69 5.13 -3.12
C HIS A 40 7.36 5.29 -2.42
N TYR A 41 7.26 6.29 -1.55
CA TYR A 41 6.03 6.61 -0.85
C TYR A 41 5.93 8.11 -0.59
N TRP A 42 5.00 8.76 -1.26
CA TRP A 42 4.67 10.17 -1.08
C TRP A 42 3.34 10.28 -0.36
N ARG A 43 3.40 10.68 0.91
CA ARG A 43 2.18 10.84 1.71
C ARG A 43 1.31 11.99 1.24
N LEU A 44 1.91 13.06 0.70
CA LEU A 44 1.21 14.29 0.27
C LEU A 44 0.61 15.11 1.42
N ASN A 45 1.16 14.93 2.61
CA ASN A 45 0.77 15.57 3.88
C ASN A 45 1.35 17.00 4.06
N GLU A 46 1.90 17.61 3.01
CA GLU A 46 2.45 18.95 3.11
C GLU A 46 1.35 19.99 3.42
N THR A 47 1.64 20.93 4.32
CA THR A 47 0.73 22.04 4.68
C THR A 47 1.25 23.41 4.26
N VAL A 48 2.45 23.44 3.69
CA VAL A 48 3.14 24.66 3.28
C VAL A 48 3.72 24.46 1.89
N LEU A 49 3.39 25.38 1.00
CA LEU A 49 4.01 25.47 -0.32
C LEU A 49 5.39 26.11 -0.21
N ASP A 50 6.41 25.43 -0.73
CA ASP A 50 7.64 26.10 -1.14
C ASP A 50 7.72 26.04 -2.66
N THR A 51 7.36 27.14 -3.31
CA THR A 51 7.40 27.25 -4.77
C THR A 51 8.83 27.40 -5.31
N ASN A 52 9.85 27.45 -4.44
CA ASN A 52 11.25 27.60 -4.83
C ASN A 52 12.09 26.32 -4.69
N ASN A 53 11.52 25.22 -4.18
CA ASN A 53 12.20 23.94 -4.01
C ASN A 53 11.21 22.76 -4.04
N ALA A 54 11.70 21.57 -4.38
CA ALA A 54 10.93 20.32 -4.30
C ALA A 54 10.44 20.08 -2.86
N THR A 55 9.12 19.97 -2.64
CA THR A 55 8.53 19.78 -1.29
C THR A 55 7.69 18.54 -1.12
N VAL A 56 7.50 17.72 -2.14
CA VAL A 56 6.76 16.47 -1.97
C VAL A 56 7.72 15.38 -1.51
N ILE A 57 7.60 14.96 -0.25
CA ILE A 57 8.61 14.12 0.40
C ILE A 57 8.38 12.65 0.04
N ASP A 58 9.42 11.99 -0.49
CA ASP A 58 9.47 10.52 -0.57
C ASP A 58 10.04 9.97 0.74
N GLU A 59 9.21 9.28 1.51
CA GLU A 59 9.59 8.78 2.84
C GLU A 59 10.54 7.57 2.79
N ILE A 60 10.74 6.97 1.61
CA ILE A 60 11.49 5.73 1.45
C ILE A 60 12.86 5.95 0.82
N ALA A 61 12.88 6.41 -0.43
CA ALA A 61 14.10 6.43 -1.25
C ALA A 61 14.65 7.84 -1.51
N GLY A 62 13.94 8.88 -1.05
CA GLY A 62 14.36 10.27 -1.17
C GLY A 62 14.23 10.86 -2.58
N LEU A 63 13.42 10.24 -3.47
CA LEU A 63 13.02 10.85 -4.73
C LEU A 63 11.92 11.89 -4.48
N ASN A 64 12.32 13.03 -3.92
CA ASN A 64 11.37 14.10 -3.60
C ASN A 64 10.79 14.72 -4.88
N GLY A 65 9.48 14.94 -4.89
CA GLY A 65 8.75 15.60 -5.96
C GLY A 65 8.67 17.12 -5.79
N THR A 66 8.25 17.79 -6.85
CA THR A 66 8.03 19.25 -6.87
C THR A 66 6.58 19.55 -7.18
N HIS A 67 5.95 20.37 -6.33
CA HIS A 67 4.67 20.98 -6.64
C HIS A 67 4.80 21.87 -7.88
N ALA A 68 3.98 21.63 -8.90
CA ALA A 68 3.99 22.35 -10.16
C ALA A 68 2.58 22.82 -10.55
N GLY A 69 2.49 23.95 -11.24
CA GLY A 69 1.21 24.57 -11.61
C GLY A 69 0.91 25.82 -10.78
N PHE A 70 -0.37 26.15 -10.57
CA PHE A 70 -0.80 27.35 -9.85
C PHE A 70 -1.33 27.03 -8.47
N PHE A 71 -1.01 27.92 -7.54
CA PHE A 71 -1.37 27.79 -6.14
C PHE A 71 -1.96 29.10 -5.58
N GLU A 72 -2.84 29.74 -6.35
CA GLU A 72 -3.63 30.88 -5.86
C GLU A 72 -4.92 30.39 -5.17
N PRO A 73 -5.63 31.25 -4.40
CA PRO A 73 -6.87 30.85 -3.73
C PRO A 73 -7.91 30.29 -4.71
N GLY A 74 -8.32 29.03 -4.49
CA GLY A 74 -9.27 28.31 -5.34
C GLY A 74 -8.65 27.56 -6.52
N GLU A 75 -7.31 27.48 -6.58
CA GLU A 75 -6.55 26.72 -7.57
C GLU A 75 -5.87 25.51 -6.91
N GLY A 76 -4.60 25.24 -7.19
CA GLY A 76 -3.84 24.19 -6.49
C GLY A 76 -3.64 24.50 -5.02
N GLU A 77 -3.74 23.49 -4.16
CA GLU A 77 -3.67 23.64 -2.71
C GLU A 77 -2.89 22.47 -2.09
N VAL A 78 -2.24 22.72 -0.96
CA VAL A 78 -1.66 21.68 -0.08
C VAL A 78 -2.34 21.82 1.28
N GLY A 79 -2.42 20.73 2.03
CA GLY A 79 -3.10 20.76 3.32
C GLY A 79 -4.62 20.73 3.20
N VAL A 80 -5.19 20.28 2.07
CA VAL A 80 -6.65 20.12 1.94
C VAL A 80 -7.10 18.89 2.74
N PRO A 81 -8.37 18.79 3.17
CA PRO A 81 -8.84 17.62 3.91
C PRO A 81 -8.60 16.31 3.13
N GLY A 82 -7.87 15.38 3.74
CA GLY A 82 -7.58 14.05 3.20
C GLY A 82 -8.76 13.07 3.28
N PRO A 83 -8.55 11.78 2.96
CA PRO A 83 -9.55 10.73 3.10
C PRO A 83 -10.04 10.58 4.54
N PRO A 84 -11.36 10.58 4.79
CA PRO A 84 -11.92 10.50 6.14
C PRO A 84 -12.02 9.04 6.61
N VAL A 85 -10.90 8.34 6.74
CA VAL A 85 -10.82 6.93 7.14
C VAL A 85 -9.98 6.76 8.39
N ASP A 86 -10.41 5.86 9.28
CA ASP A 86 -9.83 5.71 10.63
C ASP A 86 -8.37 5.20 10.63
N GLY A 87 -7.95 4.54 9.55
CA GLY A 87 -6.60 4.02 9.37
C GLY A 87 -5.61 5.03 8.80
N LEU A 88 -6.01 6.28 8.59
CA LEU A 88 -5.10 7.41 8.40
C LEU A 88 -5.11 8.28 9.67
N GLU A 89 -4.04 9.01 9.94
CA GLU A 89 -3.97 9.90 11.10
C GLU A 89 -5.04 11.01 11.06
N ALA A 90 -5.44 11.49 12.23
CA ALA A 90 -6.50 12.50 12.36
C ALA A 90 -6.14 13.84 11.67
N GLU A 91 -4.84 14.14 11.57
CA GLU A 91 -4.30 15.31 10.90
C GLU A 91 -3.95 15.07 9.43
N ASN A 92 -4.32 13.92 8.86
CA ASN A 92 -4.00 13.59 7.47
C ASN A 92 -4.61 14.62 6.51
N VAL A 93 -3.78 15.16 5.64
CA VAL A 93 -4.13 16.15 4.64
C VAL A 93 -3.60 15.70 3.28
N ALA A 94 -4.20 16.23 2.23
CA ALA A 94 -3.90 15.83 0.87
C ALA A 94 -3.38 16.99 0.01
N PHE A 95 -2.93 16.61 -1.18
CA PHE A 95 -2.67 17.54 -2.27
C PHE A 95 -3.96 17.78 -3.08
N GLY A 96 -4.34 19.05 -3.24
CA GLY A 96 -5.44 19.51 -4.08
C GLY A 96 -4.94 19.99 -5.44
N ALA A 97 -5.15 19.21 -6.48
CA ALA A 97 -4.79 19.57 -7.86
C ALA A 97 -5.79 20.56 -8.48
N ASN A 98 -7.09 20.36 -8.25
CA ASN A 98 -8.19 21.26 -8.63
C ASN A 98 -8.23 21.75 -10.10
N ASN A 99 -7.67 21.01 -11.06
CA ASN A 99 -7.41 21.42 -12.46
C ASN A 99 -6.33 22.50 -12.66
N PHE A 100 -5.44 22.73 -11.69
CA PHE A 100 -4.43 23.78 -11.77
C PHE A 100 -3.03 23.36 -11.40
N ALA A 101 -2.89 22.29 -10.59
CA ALA A 101 -1.62 21.88 -10.05
C ALA A 101 -1.39 20.37 -10.14
N SER A 102 -0.12 19.99 -10.00
CA SER A 102 0.38 18.62 -10.10
C SER A 102 1.63 18.45 -9.25
N VAL A 103 2.12 17.20 -9.19
CA VAL A 103 3.43 16.90 -8.61
C VAL A 103 4.33 16.27 -9.66
N GLY A 104 5.44 16.95 -9.95
CA GLY A 104 6.50 16.42 -10.80
C GLY A 104 7.49 15.57 -10.02
N LEU A 105 7.70 14.33 -10.45
CA LEU A 105 8.58 13.36 -9.79
C LEU A 105 9.95 13.22 -10.49
N GLY A 106 10.14 13.92 -11.61
CA GLY A 106 11.40 13.92 -12.35
C GLY A 106 11.46 12.84 -13.43
N PRO A 107 12.67 12.31 -13.75
CA PRO A 107 12.85 11.41 -14.89
C PRO A 107 11.98 10.16 -14.78
N GLY A 108 11.05 10.02 -15.73
CA GLY A 108 10.13 8.89 -15.78
C GLY A 108 10.80 7.51 -15.76
N ALA A 109 12.01 7.40 -16.32
CA ALA A 109 12.81 6.17 -16.32
C ALA A 109 13.11 5.63 -14.91
N ASP A 110 13.20 6.50 -13.89
CA ASP A 110 13.43 6.10 -12.51
C ASP A 110 12.16 5.50 -11.87
N LEU A 111 10.99 5.74 -12.47
CA LEU A 111 9.66 5.29 -12.03
C LEU A 111 8.98 4.39 -13.05
N ALA A 112 9.76 3.71 -13.90
CA ALA A 112 9.24 2.95 -15.03
C ALA A 112 9.82 1.54 -15.13
N ALA A 113 9.54 0.69 -14.14
CA ALA A 113 9.87 -0.73 -14.18
C ALA A 113 8.85 -1.51 -15.03
N SER A 114 9.29 -2.54 -15.77
CA SER A 114 8.39 -3.42 -16.55
C SER A 114 7.34 -4.11 -15.70
N THR A 115 7.66 -4.38 -14.45
CA THR A 115 6.71 -4.84 -13.43
C THR A 115 6.66 -3.77 -12.35
N MET A 116 5.48 -3.22 -12.07
CA MET A 116 5.31 -2.26 -10.98
C MET A 116 3.86 -2.17 -10.51
N THR A 117 3.67 -1.74 -9.27
CA THR A 117 2.38 -1.36 -8.69
C THR A 117 2.41 0.09 -8.24
N VAL A 118 1.29 0.79 -8.42
CA VAL A 118 1.01 2.12 -7.87
C VAL A 118 -0.27 2.01 -7.06
N ALA A 119 -0.24 2.51 -5.83
CA ALA A 119 -1.41 2.69 -5.00
C ALA A 119 -1.58 4.18 -4.67
N ALA A 120 -2.82 4.65 -4.58
CA ALA A 120 -3.12 6.03 -4.22
C ALA A 120 -4.55 6.17 -3.69
N TRP A 121 -4.74 7.15 -2.81
CA TRP A 121 -6.05 7.72 -2.53
C TRP A 121 -6.31 8.90 -3.47
N PHE A 122 -7.54 9.04 -3.92
CA PHE A 122 -7.90 10.14 -4.81
C PHE A 122 -9.36 10.54 -4.65
N LYS A 123 -9.66 11.78 -5.03
CA LYS A 123 -11.01 12.32 -5.12
C LYS A 123 -11.12 13.08 -6.42
N THR A 124 -12.16 12.84 -7.22
CA THR A 124 -12.39 13.59 -8.46
C THR A 124 -13.81 14.09 -8.60
N ASN A 125 -13.96 15.34 -9.03
CA ASN A 125 -15.24 15.99 -9.28
C ASN A 125 -15.52 16.08 -10.79
N GLY A 126 -15.63 14.92 -11.44
CA GLY A 126 -15.64 14.84 -12.90
C GLY A 126 -14.24 14.86 -13.52
N SER A 127 -14.21 14.82 -14.85
CA SER A 127 -12.98 14.87 -15.64
C SER A 127 -13.27 15.43 -17.03
N GLU A 128 -12.32 16.19 -17.58
CA GLU A 128 -12.36 16.62 -18.99
C GLU A 128 -12.02 15.46 -19.95
N GLY A 129 -11.61 14.33 -19.40
CA GLY A 129 -11.21 13.12 -20.08
C GLY A 129 -9.74 13.11 -20.42
N GLY A 130 -9.04 12.08 -19.98
CA GLY A 130 -7.59 11.93 -20.10
C GLY A 130 -6.81 12.58 -18.96
N ASP A 131 -7.47 13.07 -17.91
CA ASP A 131 -6.81 13.53 -16.68
C ASP A 131 -6.13 12.33 -16.03
N ARG A 132 -4.92 12.51 -15.51
CA ARG A 132 -4.12 11.39 -15.00
C ARG A 132 -3.93 11.54 -13.50
N LEU A 133 -4.27 10.48 -12.77
CA LEU A 133 -3.84 10.32 -11.38
C LEU A 133 -2.33 10.05 -11.33
N TRP A 134 -1.85 9.20 -12.24
CA TRP A 134 -0.46 8.80 -12.34
C TRP A 134 -0.04 8.63 -13.80
N THR A 135 1.19 9.04 -14.12
CA THR A 135 1.90 8.60 -15.33
C THR A 135 3.39 8.55 -15.08
N ASN A 136 4.05 7.50 -15.55
CA ASN A 136 5.51 7.39 -15.49
C ASN A 136 6.22 7.98 -16.71
N ASN A 137 5.47 8.41 -17.73
CA ASN A 137 6.03 9.08 -18.90
C ASN A 137 4.97 9.99 -19.52
N GLN A 138 5.05 11.28 -19.18
CA GLN A 138 4.13 12.29 -19.66
C GLN A 138 4.47 12.73 -21.10
N SER A 139 5.76 12.78 -21.45
CA SER A 139 6.26 13.36 -22.71
C SER A 139 5.76 12.62 -23.96
N ASP A 140 5.51 11.32 -23.83
CA ASP A 140 4.73 10.55 -24.78
C ASP A 140 3.73 9.68 -24.04
N GLY A 141 2.52 10.20 -23.89
CA GLY A 141 1.39 9.49 -23.28
C GLY A 141 0.91 8.27 -24.08
N ASN A 142 1.60 7.85 -25.15
CA ASN A 142 1.38 6.57 -25.82
C ASN A 142 2.37 5.48 -25.37
N VAL A 143 3.38 5.84 -24.57
CA VAL A 143 4.50 4.99 -24.14
C VAL A 143 4.67 5.12 -22.62
N SER A 144 3.59 4.92 -21.88
CA SER A 144 3.60 5.05 -20.43
C SER A 144 2.56 4.15 -19.75
N PHE A 145 2.85 3.84 -18.48
CA PHE A 145 1.87 3.30 -17.55
C PHE A 145 1.08 4.45 -16.96
N GLN A 146 -0.25 4.41 -17.11
CA GLN A 146 -1.14 5.50 -16.72
C GLN A 146 -2.32 4.98 -15.91
N ILE A 147 -2.71 5.77 -14.92
CA ILE A 147 -4.01 5.71 -14.27
C ILE A 147 -4.73 7.00 -14.65
N PHE A 148 -5.84 6.91 -15.39
CA PHE A 148 -6.50 8.09 -15.97
C PHE A 148 -8.02 8.03 -15.84
N PHE A 149 -8.66 9.19 -15.96
CA PHE A 149 -10.11 9.34 -15.90
C PHE A 149 -10.68 9.58 -17.30
N GLY A 150 -11.83 8.96 -17.62
CA GLY A 150 -12.51 9.17 -18.89
C GLY A 150 -13.38 10.42 -18.89
N GLY A 151 -13.52 11.07 -20.04
CA GLY A 151 -14.36 12.26 -20.19
C GLY A 151 -15.85 11.92 -20.24
N GLY A 152 -16.71 12.84 -19.77
CA GLY A 152 -18.17 12.69 -19.76
C GLY A 152 -18.73 11.90 -18.57
N PHE A 153 -20.06 11.70 -18.53
CA PHE A 153 -20.80 10.99 -17.48
C PHE A 153 -21.69 9.88 -18.08
N GLY A 154 -21.94 8.80 -17.32
CA GLY A 154 -22.84 7.69 -17.72
C GLY A 154 -22.16 6.46 -18.31
N GLU A 155 -22.94 5.45 -18.71
CA GLU A 155 -22.48 4.07 -19.05
C GLU A 155 -21.41 3.96 -20.15
N THR A 156 -21.26 4.99 -20.98
CA THR A 156 -20.29 5.01 -22.10
C THR A 156 -18.99 5.76 -21.76
N ALA A 157 -18.97 6.50 -20.65
CA ALA A 157 -17.76 7.16 -20.16
C ALA A 157 -17.03 6.22 -19.19
N ALA A 158 -15.73 6.05 -19.37
CA ALA A 158 -14.92 5.42 -18.32
C ALA A 158 -14.93 6.33 -17.09
N SER A 159 -15.19 5.75 -15.91
CA SER A 159 -14.91 6.46 -14.67
C SER A 159 -13.40 6.56 -14.53
N ILE A 160 -12.73 5.40 -14.61
CA ILE A 160 -11.28 5.28 -14.52
C ILE A 160 -10.78 4.24 -15.52
N GLY A 161 -9.53 4.38 -15.96
CA GLY A 161 -8.88 3.47 -16.89
C GLY A 161 -7.38 3.35 -16.62
N ILE A 162 -6.83 2.20 -16.99
CA ILE A 162 -5.40 1.91 -16.91
C ILE A 162 -4.85 1.74 -18.31
N GLY A 163 -3.74 2.41 -18.63
CA GLY A 163 -3.08 2.33 -19.94
C GLY A 163 -1.64 1.83 -19.82
N LEU A 164 -1.24 0.91 -20.70
CA LEU A 164 0.13 0.38 -20.81
C LEU A 164 0.74 0.60 -22.18
N ASN A 165 -0.05 0.41 -23.24
CA ASN A 165 0.32 0.72 -24.61
C ASN A 165 -0.80 1.49 -25.34
N PRO A 166 -1.12 2.71 -24.89
CA PRO A 166 -2.19 3.51 -25.47
C PRO A 166 -2.01 3.82 -26.96
N SER A 167 -0.81 3.64 -27.54
CA SER A 167 -0.58 3.73 -28.99
C SER A 167 -1.39 2.70 -29.79
N ILE A 168 -1.71 1.56 -29.17
CA ILE A 168 -2.53 0.51 -29.76
C ILE A 168 -4.00 0.83 -29.45
N ASN A 169 -4.58 1.63 -30.35
CA ASN A 169 -5.97 2.09 -30.28
C ASN A 169 -6.96 0.92 -30.28
N GLY A 170 -7.39 0.51 -29.08
CA GLY A 170 -8.57 -0.29 -28.85
C GLY A 170 -9.36 0.32 -27.71
N PHE A 171 -10.32 1.19 -28.01
CA PHE A 171 -11.34 1.64 -27.07
C PHE A 171 -12.57 0.74 -27.26
N PRO A 172 -12.70 -0.40 -26.56
CA PRO A 172 -13.93 -1.17 -26.69
C PRO A 172 -15.08 -0.34 -26.12
N ALA A 173 -16.12 -0.14 -26.94
CA ALA A 173 -17.33 0.57 -26.53
C ALA A 173 -18.12 -0.15 -25.40
N THR A 174 -17.77 -1.40 -25.09
CA THR A 174 -18.36 -2.24 -24.03
C THR A 174 -17.40 -3.36 -23.65
N GLY A 175 -17.06 -3.49 -22.36
CA GLY A 175 -16.40 -4.66 -21.78
C GLY A 175 -14.87 -4.61 -21.64
N LEU A 176 -14.35 -5.49 -20.78
CA LEU A 176 -12.91 -5.72 -20.58
C LEU A 176 -12.26 -6.08 -21.91
N PRO A 177 -11.19 -5.40 -22.34
CA PRO A 177 -10.52 -5.75 -23.57
C PRO A 177 -9.68 -7.00 -23.39
N SER A 178 -9.88 -7.98 -24.27
CA SER A 178 -8.97 -9.11 -24.45
C SER A 178 -8.41 -9.10 -25.88
N GLY A 179 -7.15 -9.51 -26.03
CA GLY A 179 -6.50 -9.70 -27.31
C GLY A 179 -5.33 -8.76 -27.64
N PRO A 180 -4.53 -9.11 -28.68
CA PRO A 180 -3.20 -8.55 -28.97
C PRO A 180 -3.20 -7.10 -29.52
N GLY A 181 -4.32 -6.38 -29.36
CA GLY A 181 -4.58 -5.08 -29.96
C GLY A 181 -5.23 -4.08 -29.01
N VAL A 182 -5.14 -4.30 -27.70
CA VAL A 182 -5.69 -3.36 -26.71
C VAL A 182 -4.65 -3.01 -25.66
N GLY A 183 -4.35 -1.72 -25.55
CA GLY A 183 -3.37 -1.20 -24.61
C GLY A 183 -3.95 -0.68 -23.29
N ASN A 184 -5.28 -0.63 -23.13
CA ASN A 184 -5.94 0.02 -22.01
C ASN A 184 -7.17 -0.76 -21.51
N ILE A 185 -7.43 -0.76 -20.22
CA ILE A 185 -8.66 -1.26 -19.58
C ILE A 185 -9.48 -0.08 -19.06
N HIS A 186 -10.79 -0.11 -19.23
CA HIS A 186 -11.71 0.93 -18.81
C HIS A 186 -12.76 0.35 -17.86
N ILE A 187 -12.90 0.93 -16.68
CA ILE A 187 -14.00 0.62 -15.77
C ILE A 187 -15.05 1.72 -15.92
N SER A 188 -16.28 1.32 -16.26
CA SER A 188 -17.35 2.27 -16.55
C SER A 188 -17.87 2.96 -15.29
N ASP A 189 -18.37 4.17 -15.47
CA ASP A 189 -18.99 4.97 -14.41
C ASP A 189 -20.18 4.26 -13.73
N ALA A 190 -20.92 3.43 -14.47
CA ALA A 190 -22.01 2.64 -13.91
C ALA A 190 -21.54 1.44 -13.07
N THR A 191 -20.28 1.03 -13.20
CA THR A 191 -19.70 -0.08 -12.43
C THR A 191 -19.13 0.43 -11.12
N VAL A 192 -18.33 1.50 -11.19
CA VAL A 192 -17.75 2.18 -10.03
C VAL A 192 -17.68 3.68 -10.36
N PRO A 193 -18.54 4.51 -9.75
CA PRO A 193 -18.54 5.95 -10.01
C PRO A 193 -17.42 6.59 -9.19
N THR A 194 -16.25 6.83 -9.80
CA THR A 194 -15.09 7.43 -9.12
C THR A 194 -14.96 8.94 -9.35
N LYS A 195 -15.96 9.53 -10.02
CA LYS A 195 -16.04 10.95 -10.42
C LYS A 195 -17.14 11.71 -9.70
N ASP A 196 -17.51 11.22 -8.52
CA ASP A 196 -18.66 11.65 -7.72
C ASP A 196 -18.30 12.63 -6.60
N ASN A 197 -17.05 13.10 -6.57
CA ASN A 197 -16.47 13.99 -5.55
C ASN A 197 -16.34 13.35 -4.16
N GLU A 198 -16.33 12.02 -4.08
CA GLU A 198 -15.96 11.27 -2.88
C GLU A 198 -14.51 10.75 -2.97
N TRP A 199 -13.95 10.37 -1.81
CA TRP A 199 -12.63 9.74 -1.74
C TRP A 199 -12.72 8.25 -2.10
N HIS A 200 -11.83 7.83 -2.99
CA HIS A 200 -11.65 6.45 -3.42
C HIS A 200 -10.21 6.03 -3.25
N TYR A 201 -10.00 4.72 -3.17
CA TYR A 201 -8.70 4.09 -3.14
C TYR A 201 -8.48 3.24 -4.39
N ILE A 202 -7.29 3.31 -4.97
CA ILE A 202 -6.90 2.44 -6.09
C ILE A 202 -5.54 1.80 -5.86
N VAL A 203 -5.44 0.54 -6.28
CA VAL A 203 -4.19 -0.14 -6.61
C VAL A 203 -4.24 -0.54 -8.07
N ALA A 204 -3.28 -0.06 -8.86
CA ALA A 204 -3.11 -0.47 -10.24
C ALA A 204 -1.69 -1.00 -10.46
N SER A 205 -1.55 -2.05 -11.26
CA SER A 205 -0.25 -2.60 -11.58
C SER A 205 -0.07 -2.88 -13.05
N ARG A 206 1.17 -3.14 -13.43
CA ARG A 206 1.54 -3.72 -14.72
C ARG A 206 2.53 -4.84 -14.54
N ASN A 207 2.44 -5.82 -15.41
CA ASN A 207 3.48 -6.82 -15.64
C ASN A 207 3.75 -6.90 -17.16
N GLY A 208 4.57 -5.98 -17.67
CA GLY A 208 4.83 -5.77 -19.09
C GLY A 208 3.87 -4.78 -19.76
N ASN A 209 3.64 -4.97 -21.06
CA ASN A 209 2.71 -4.15 -21.88
C ASN A 209 1.37 -4.82 -22.20
N ASN A 210 1.12 -6.02 -21.70
CA ASN A 210 -0.11 -6.74 -21.94
C ASN A 210 -1.17 -6.30 -20.92
N ILE A 211 -2.32 -5.82 -21.41
CA ILE A 211 -3.40 -5.36 -20.55
C ILE A 211 -4.10 -6.50 -19.81
N GLU A 212 -3.86 -7.75 -20.20
CA GLU A 212 -4.34 -8.92 -19.46
C GLU A 212 -3.53 -9.17 -18.17
N ASP A 213 -2.33 -8.59 -18.06
CA ASP A 213 -1.40 -8.82 -16.95
C ASP A 213 -1.38 -7.62 -15.96
N VAL A 214 -2.55 -7.03 -15.69
CA VAL A 214 -2.75 -5.87 -14.81
C VAL A 214 -3.72 -6.16 -13.67
N ILE A 215 -3.36 -5.72 -12.47
CA ILE A 215 -4.30 -5.69 -11.35
C ILE A 215 -4.91 -4.30 -11.27
N VAL A 216 -6.22 -4.24 -11.03
CA VAL A 216 -6.95 -3.01 -10.77
C VAL A 216 -7.89 -3.25 -9.61
N VAL A 217 -7.52 -2.82 -8.41
CA VAL A 217 -8.38 -2.87 -7.23
C VAL A 217 -8.84 -1.45 -6.93
N ILE A 218 -10.16 -1.25 -6.80
CA ILE A 218 -10.75 0.03 -6.41
C ILE A 218 -11.63 -0.25 -5.19
N ASP A 219 -11.43 0.50 -4.11
CA ASP A 219 -12.18 0.37 -2.85
C ASP A 219 -12.30 -1.09 -2.35
N GLY A 220 -11.21 -1.84 -2.44
CA GLY A 220 -11.14 -3.24 -2.02
C GLY A 220 -11.81 -4.24 -2.97
N VAL A 221 -12.23 -3.84 -4.17
CA VAL A 221 -12.83 -4.71 -5.19
C VAL A 221 -11.92 -4.82 -6.41
N ASN A 222 -11.62 -6.05 -6.85
CA ASN A 222 -10.84 -6.28 -8.07
C ASN A 222 -11.69 -6.16 -9.34
N TYR A 223 -11.23 -5.35 -10.27
CA TYR A 223 -11.79 -5.12 -11.61
C TYR A 223 -10.82 -5.51 -12.74
N GLY A 224 -9.55 -5.78 -12.41
CA GLY A 224 -8.52 -6.14 -13.37
C GLY A 224 -8.47 -7.64 -13.70
N PRO A 225 -7.95 -8.01 -14.89
CA PRO A 225 -7.63 -9.39 -15.22
C PRO A 225 -6.44 -9.89 -14.38
N ASP A 226 -6.65 -10.97 -13.62
CA ASP A 226 -5.62 -11.55 -12.75
C ASP A 226 -4.92 -12.74 -13.44
N THR A 227 -4.45 -12.56 -14.69
CA THR A 227 -3.67 -13.60 -15.36
C THR A 227 -2.19 -13.38 -15.05
N TRP A 228 -1.68 -14.10 -14.07
CA TRP A 228 -0.29 -14.00 -13.62
C TRP A 228 0.67 -14.51 -14.70
N ALA A 229 1.25 -13.60 -15.48
CA ALA A 229 2.33 -13.92 -16.40
C ALA A 229 3.47 -12.92 -16.23
N ASP A 230 4.63 -13.40 -15.77
CA ASP A 230 5.85 -12.59 -15.70
C ASP A 230 6.26 -12.18 -17.11
N SER A 231 6.28 -10.87 -17.35
CA SER A 231 6.67 -10.31 -18.64
C SER A 231 8.16 -10.02 -18.69
N THR A 232 8.78 -10.31 -19.84
CA THR A 232 10.16 -9.90 -20.14
C THR A 232 10.23 -8.62 -20.97
N ASP A 233 9.10 -7.93 -21.14
CA ASP A 233 9.01 -6.72 -21.94
C ASP A 233 9.74 -5.54 -21.27
N THR A 234 10.15 -4.55 -22.05
CA THR A 234 10.80 -3.31 -21.60
C THR A 234 10.03 -2.06 -22.05
N TRP A 235 8.75 -2.19 -22.41
CA TRP A 235 7.93 -1.10 -22.90
C TRP A 235 7.64 -0.03 -21.83
N GLY A 236 7.60 1.23 -22.26
CA GLY A 236 7.27 2.36 -21.38
C GLY A 236 8.25 2.53 -20.22
N THR A 237 9.48 2.00 -20.33
CA THR A 237 10.55 2.09 -19.32
C THR A 237 11.49 3.28 -19.54
N THR A 238 11.42 3.90 -20.72
CA THR A 238 12.28 5.01 -21.14
C THR A 238 11.47 6.30 -21.19
N GLY A 239 11.19 6.88 -20.02
CA GLY A 239 10.46 8.14 -19.89
C GLY A 239 11.34 9.26 -19.32
N THR A 240 10.96 10.51 -19.57
CA THR A 240 11.67 11.67 -19.02
C THR A 240 10.86 12.45 -17.99
N ASP A 241 9.60 12.08 -17.77
CA ASP A 241 8.70 12.87 -16.92
C ASP A 241 7.63 11.98 -16.26
N ALA A 242 7.82 11.66 -14.98
CA ALA A 242 6.82 11.03 -14.14
C ALA A 242 6.07 12.10 -13.33
N GLN A 243 4.74 11.94 -13.23
CA GLN A 243 3.84 12.95 -12.69
C GLN A 243 2.68 12.31 -11.92
N ILE A 244 2.24 13.03 -10.89
CA ILE A 244 0.97 12.80 -10.20
C ILE A 244 0.01 13.94 -10.58
N ALA A 245 -1.26 13.59 -10.77
CA ALA A 245 -2.37 14.53 -10.97
C ALA A 245 -2.32 15.41 -12.24
N THR A 246 -1.59 15.04 -13.30
CA THR A 246 -1.64 15.79 -14.57
C THR A 246 -1.37 14.95 -15.81
N ARG A 247 -2.00 15.36 -16.91
CA ARG A 247 -1.75 14.80 -18.23
C ARG A 247 -0.76 15.63 -19.07
N THR A 248 -0.48 16.89 -18.71
CA THR A 248 0.51 17.78 -19.33
C THR A 248 1.70 18.01 -18.40
N PRO A 249 2.91 18.35 -18.89
CA PRO A 249 3.98 18.75 -17.98
C PRO A 249 3.49 19.96 -17.17
N GLY A 250 3.97 20.12 -15.94
CA GLY A 250 3.67 21.28 -15.11
C GLY A 250 4.15 22.57 -15.79
N ASP A 251 3.30 23.18 -16.60
CA ASP A 251 3.66 24.27 -17.49
C ASP A 251 3.68 25.62 -16.76
N GLY A 252 3.35 25.67 -15.46
CA GLY A 252 3.18 26.94 -14.75
C GLY A 252 2.25 27.90 -15.52
N GLY A 253 1.38 27.35 -16.37
CA GLY A 253 0.31 27.95 -17.18
C GLY A 253 -1.02 27.27 -16.83
N GLY A 254 -2.12 28.00 -16.62
CA GLY A 254 -3.35 27.46 -16.02
C GLY A 254 -3.93 26.34 -16.87
N SER A 255 -3.52 25.10 -16.62
CA SER A 255 -3.84 23.97 -17.45
C SER A 255 -4.96 23.21 -16.79
N GLN A 256 -6.18 23.33 -17.34
CA GLN A 256 -7.39 22.56 -17.00
C GLN A 256 -7.24 21.03 -17.17
N GLN A 257 -6.01 20.56 -17.35
CA GLN A 257 -5.64 19.21 -17.70
C GLN A 257 -4.92 18.48 -16.54
N ALA A 258 -4.86 19.14 -15.38
CA ALA A 258 -4.62 18.52 -14.09
C ALA A 258 -5.90 17.86 -13.56
N LEU A 259 -5.75 16.96 -12.59
CA LEU A 259 -6.85 16.28 -11.94
C LEU A 259 -7.85 17.30 -11.35
N ASN A 260 -9.14 17.14 -11.64
CA ASN A 260 -10.20 17.89 -10.98
C ASN A 260 -10.48 17.34 -9.57
N GLY A 261 -9.55 17.51 -8.65
CA GLY A 261 -9.75 17.10 -7.26
C GLY A 261 -8.44 16.92 -6.50
N SER A 262 -8.36 15.87 -5.71
CA SER A 262 -7.29 15.67 -4.73
C SER A 262 -6.64 14.30 -4.86
N VAL A 263 -5.37 14.21 -4.46
CA VAL A 263 -4.58 12.98 -4.39
C VAL A 263 -3.92 12.90 -3.03
N ASP A 264 -3.83 11.70 -2.50
CA ASP A 264 -3.18 11.43 -1.23
C ASP A 264 -2.46 10.08 -1.25
N GLU A 265 -1.49 9.89 -0.36
CA GLU A 265 -0.97 8.56 -0.01
C GLU A 265 -0.53 7.71 -1.23
N VAL A 266 0.40 8.24 -2.04
CA VAL A 266 0.87 7.61 -3.28
C VAL A 266 2.07 6.71 -3.02
N ALA A 267 1.89 5.40 -3.13
CA ALA A 267 2.94 4.39 -2.96
C ALA A 267 3.26 3.66 -4.27
N VAL A 268 4.55 3.38 -4.50
CA VAL A 268 5.04 2.72 -5.72
C VAL A 268 5.96 1.55 -5.38
N TRP A 269 5.70 0.39 -5.96
CA TRP A 269 6.55 -0.80 -5.90
C TRP A 269 7.17 -1.04 -7.28
N LEU A 270 8.46 -0.75 -7.45
CA LEU A 270 9.18 -1.06 -8.68
C LEU A 270 9.66 -2.52 -8.64
N ASN A 271 9.60 -3.19 -9.80
CA ASN A 271 9.94 -4.60 -9.96
C ASN A 271 9.08 -5.58 -9.13
N ARG A 272 7.89 -5.15 -8.72
CA ARG A 272 6.92 -5.99 -8.00
C ARG A 272 5.50 -5.61 -8.41
N GLN A 273 4.73 -6.64 -8.74
CA GLN A 273 3.29 -6.56 -8.82
C GLN A 273 2.76 -7.11 -7.50
N LEU A 274 2.03 -6.29 -6.75
CA LEU A 274 1.30 -6.76 -5.57
C LEU A 274 0.24 -7.79 -5.98
N THR A 275 -0.09 -8.71 -5.09
CA THR A 275 -1.22 -9.63 -5.31
C THR A 275 -2.56 -8.88 -5.17
N VAL A 276 -3.66 -9.46 -5.66
CA VAL A 276 -5.01 -8.92 -5.40
C VAL A 276 -5.30 -8.87 -3.90
N GLU A 277 -4.89 -9.90 -3.14
CA GLU A 277 -5.10 -9.97 -1.70
C GLU A 277 -4.30 -8.88 -0.96
N GLU A 278 -3.04 -8.68 -1.32
CA GLU A 278 -2.22 -7.58 -0.78
C GLU A 278 -2.86 -6.23 -1.09
N SER A 279 -3.33 -6.04 -2.32
CA SER A 279 -4.00 -4.80 -2.76
C SER A 279 -5.28 -4.50 -1.96
N ILE A 280 -6.11 -5.52 -1.70
CA ILE A 280 -7.31 -5.39 -0.88
C ILE A 280 -6.96 -5.15 0.59
N SER A 281 -5.89 -5.78 1.10
CA SER A 281 -5.46 -5.61 2.49
C SER A 281 -5.07 -4.17 2.80
N LEU A 282 -4.47 -3.45 1.85
CA LEU A 282 -4.15 -2.03 2.01
C LEU A 282 -5.42 -1.18 2.21
N TYR A 283 -6.47 -1.42 1.41
CA TYR A 283 -7.74 -0.71 1.61
C TYR A 283 -8.34 -0.99 2.99
N ASN A 284 -8.36 -2.27 3.39
CA ASN A 284 -8.91 -2.67 4.69
C ASN A 284 -8.14 -2.04 5.86
N ALA A 285 -6.82 -1.94 5.77
CA ALA A 285 -5.99 -1.27 6.78
C ALA A 285 -6.37 0.21 6.96
N ALA A 286 -6.92 0.85 5.93
CA ALA A 286 -7.41 2.22 6.02
C ALA A 286 -8.83 2.34 6.58
N ILE A 287 -9.77 1.52 6.10
CA ILE A 287 -11.19 1.66 6.48
C ILE A 287 -11.58 0.93 7.77
N SER A 288 -10.76 -0.03 8.18
CA SER A 288 -10.95 -0.84 9.38
C SER A 288 -9.57 -1.18 9.95
N PRO A 289 -8.82 -0.18 10.43
CA PRO A 289 -7.50 -0.42 11.01
C PRO A 289 -7.63 -1.45 12.14
N GLY A 290 -6.68 -2.39 12.19
CA GLY A 290 -6.60 -3.33 13.29
C GLY A 290 -6.46 -2.60 14.63
N VAL A 291 -6.90 -3.21 15.72
CA VAL A 291 -6.66 -2.65 17.05
C VAL A 291 -5.15 -2.66 17.29
N PRO A 292 -4.50 -1.52 17.60
CA PRO A 292 -3.07 -1.53 17.88
C PRO A 292 -2.77 -2.47 19.04
N GLY A 293 -1.83 -3.40 18.85
CA GLY A 293 -1.50 -4.40 19.85
C GLY A 293 -2.31 -5.70 19.80
N ASP A 294 -3.34 -5.81 18.94
CA ASP A 294 -4.12 -7.04 18.68
C ASP A 294 -3.41 -7.87 17.59
N PHE A 295 -2.39 -8.61 18.00
CA PHE A 295 -1.57 -9.43 17.12
C PHE A 295 -2.21 -10.78 16.77
N SER A 296 -3.14 -11.30 17.58
CA SER A 296 -3.92 -12.50 17.24
C SER A 296 -5.11 -12.21 16.34
N GLY A 297 -5.54 -10.95 16.24
CA GLY A 297 -6.63 -10.50 15.37
C GLY A 297 -8.02 -10.90 15.88
N ASP A 298 -8.17 -11.16 17.17
CA ASP A 298 -9.44 -11.54 17.81
C ASP A 298 -10.21 -10.36 18.41
N GLY A 299 -9.67 -9.15 18.29
CA GLY A 299 -10.36 -7.89 18.56
C GLY A 299 -10.19 -7.38 19.99
N ASP A 300 -9.34 -8.02 20.81
CA ASP A 300 -8.85 -7.50 22.08
C ASP A 300 -7.32 -7.48 22.13
N VAL A 301 -6.76 -6.90 23.20
CA VAL A 301 -5.32 -6.80 23.39
C VAL A 301 -4.97 -7.45 24.72
N ASP A 302 -4.45 -8.66 24.68
CA ASP A 302 -4.25 -9.52 25.82
C ASP A 302 -2.91 -10.28 25.79
N GLY A 303 -2.78 -11.33 26.62
CA GLY A 303 -1.54 -12.09 26.72
C GLY A 303 -1.24 -12.95 25.48
N ASP A 304 -2.25 -13.37 24.75
CA ASP A 304 -2.12 -14.15 23.52
C ASP A 304 -1.53 -13.28 22.41
N ASP A 305 -1.91 -12.00 22.32
CA ASP A 305 -1.29 -11.02 21.43
C ASP A 305 0.19 -10.83 21.70
N PHE A 306 0.58 -10.75 22.98
CA PHE A 306 2.00 -10.63 23.34
C PHE A 306 2.80 -11.83 22.85
N LEU A 307 2.22 -13.03 22.97
CA LEU A 307 2.86 -14.26 22.50
C LEU A 307 2.90 -14.33 20.98
N GLU A 308 1.88 -13.82 20.31
CA GLU A 308 1.85 -13.77 18.85
C GLU A 308 2.85 -12.75 18.32
N TRP A 309 2.89 -11.54 18.88
CA TRP A 309 3.93 -10.53 18.65
C TRP A 309 5.34 -11.14 18.77
N GLN A 310 5.63 -11.91 19.82
CA GLN A 310 6.93 -12.57 20.00
C GLN A 310 7.29 -13.54 18.87
N ARG A 311 6.29 -14.13 18.20
CA ARG A 311 6.49 -15.11 17.13
C ARG A 311 6.52 -14.48 15.74
N THR A 312 5.74 -13.42 15.51
CA THR A 312 5.46 -12.89 14.18
C THR A 312 6.05 -11.51 13.91
N ASP A 313 6.03 -10.58 14.87
CA ASP A 313 6.53 -9.22 14.71
C ASP A 313 7.87 -9.00 15.43
N GLY A 314 7.90 -9.11 16.75
CA GLY A 314 9.10 -9.00 17.57
C GLY A 314 9.76 -7.62 17.57
N THR A 315 9.11 -6.59 17.02
CA THR A 315 9.68 -5.25 16.91
C THR A 315 9.44 -4.43 18.18
N PRO A 316 10.32 -3.46 18.50
CA PRO A 316 10.08 -2.53 19.60
C PRO A 316 8.81 -1.69 19.42
N GLY A 317 8.42 -1.39 18.17
CA GLY A 317 7.19 -0.68 17.84
C GLY A 317 5.96 -1.49 18.23
N GLY A 318 5.87 -2.74 17.76
CA GLY A 318 4.76 -3.62 18.11
C GLY A 318 4.65 -3.90 19.62
N LEU A 319 5.78 -3.95 20.32
CA LEU A 319 5.77 -4.03 21.79
C LEU A 319 5.15 -2.78 22.44
N SER A 320 5.45 -1.60 21.89
CA SER A 320 4.88 -0.33 22.37
C SER A 320 3.37 -0.28 22.14
N ASP A 321 2.90 -0.77 20.98
CA ASP A 321 1.47 -0.82 20.65
C ASP A 321 0.72 -1.76 21.59
N TRP A 322 1.27 -2.97 21.81
CA TRP A 322 0.73 -3.90 22.79
C TRP A 322 0.67 -3.28 24.19
N GLN A 323 1.77 -2.70 24.67
CA GLN A 323 1.82 -2.09 26.01
C GLN A 323 0.84 -0.91 26.17
N GLY A 324 0.63 -0.16 25.09
CA GLY A 324 -0.29 0.98 25.06
C GLY A 324 -1.76 0.55 25.13
N ALA A 325 -2.10 -0.55 24.47
CA ALA A 325 -3.47 -1.05 24.39
C ALA A 325 -3.83 -2.12 25.45
N TYR A 326 -2.82 -2.76 26.07
CA TYR A 326 -3.04 -3.80 27.08
C TYR A 326 -3.80 -3.24 28.31
N PRO A 327 -4.95 -3.82 28.70
CA PRO A 327 -5.78 -3.29 29.77
C PRO A 327 -5.02 -3.21 31.10
N ALA A 328 -4.91 -2.01 31.67
CA ALA A 328 -4.28 -1.79 32.98
C ALA A 328 -4.91 -2.65 34.11
N ALA A 329 -6.17 -3.06 33.97
CA ALA A 329 -6.84 -3.95 34.90
C ALA A 329 -6.28 -5.39 34.90
N ALA A 330 -5.65 -5.85 33.81
CA ALA A 330 -5.03 -7.18 33.73
C ALA A 330 -3.71 -7.27 34.54
N LEU A 331 -3.03 -6.13 34.78
CA LEU A 331 -1.86 -6.05 35.67
C LEU A 331 -2.22 -6.22 37.17
N SER A 332 -3.52 -6.16 37.51
CA SER A 332 -4.01 -6.40 38.88
C SER A 332 -3.80 -7.85 39.36
N GLY A 333 -3.44 -8.77 38.45
CA GLY A 333 -3.14 -10.17 38.74
C GLY A 333 -1.72 -10.41 39.26
N ALA A 334 -0.82 -9.42 39.21
CA ALA A 334 0.49 -9.49 39.85
C ALA A 334 0.36 -9.30 41.38
N THR A 335 -0.43 -10.17 42.02
CA THR A 335 -0.36 -10.36 43.46
C THR A 335 1.10 -10.62 43.79
N SER A 336 1.63 -9.90 44.78
CA SER A 336 2.99 -10.05 45.29
C SER A 336 3.32 -11.54 45.35
N VAL A 337 4.20 -12.01 44.47
CA VAL A 337 4.64 -13.40 44.46
C VAL A 337 5.15 -13.68 45.87
N PRO A 338 4.50 -14.56 46.66
CA PRO A 338 4.96 -14.82 48.01
C PRO A 338 6.40 -15.28 47.93
N GLU A 339 7.29 -14.65 48.72
CA GLU A 339 8.71 -14.99 48.70
C GLU A 339 8.86 -16.51 48.80
N PRO A 340 9.71 -17.13 47.94
CA PRO A 340 9.78 -18.58 47.89
C PRO A 340 10.14 -19.11 49.28
N ALA A 341 9.31 -20.05 49.78
CA ALA A 341 9.40 -20.65 51.12
C ALA A 341 10.74 -21.36 51.41
N SER A 342 11.70 -21.30 50.48
CA SER A 342 13.10 -21.68 50.61
C SER A 342 13.77 -21.14 51.86
N LEU A 343 13.56 -19.87 52.25
CA LEU A 343 14.18 -19.32 53.47
C LEU A 343 13.61 -19.96 54.74
N THR A 344 12.29 -20.19 54.77
CA THR A 344 11.60 -20.89 55.87
C THR A 344 12.04 -22.35 55.95
N LEU A 345 12.19 -23.04 54.82
CA LEU A 345 12.73 -24.39 54.74
C LEU A 345 14.18 -24.47 55.21
N MET A 346 15.03 -23.51 54.83
CA MET A 346 16.43 -23.45 55.28
C MET A 346 16.53 -23.23 56.79
N ALA A 347 15.68 -22.37 57.34
CA ALA A 347 15.60 -22.13 58.78
C ALA A 347 15.15 -23.40 59.54
N LEU A 348 14.14 -24.12 59.05
CA LEU A 348 13.66 -25.36 59.65
C LEU A 348 14.71 -26.49 59.56
N PHE A 349 15.45 -26.59 58.45
CA PHE A 349 16.58 -27.52 58.32
C PHE A 349 17.74 -27.16 59.26
N GLY A 350 18.06 -25.87 59.42
CA GLY A 350 19.09 -25.40 60.34
C GLY A 350 18.77 -25.75 61.79
N VAL A 351 17.51 -25.58 62.22
CA VAL A 351 17.05 -25.90 63.58
C VAL A 351 17.05 -27.42 63.84
N SER A 352 16.63 -28.22 62.86
CA SER A 352 16.64 -29.69 62.99
C SER A 352 18.07 -30.26 63.02
N LEU A 353 19.01 -29.68 62.28
CA LEU A 353 20.44 -30.04 62.38
C LEU A 353 21.07 -29.60 63.71
N ALA A 354 20.73 -28.40 64.21
CA ALA A 354 21.23 -27.89 65.48
C ALA A 354 20.73 -28.70 66.70
N THR A 355 19.49 -29.21 66.64
CA THR A 355 18.90 -30.04 67.70
C THR A 355 19.43 -31.48 67.69
N MET A 356 19.76 -32.05 66.52
CA MET A 356 20.41 -33.36 66.43
C MET A 356 21.84 -33.35 67.00
N ARG A 357 22.56 -32.23 66.90
CA ARG A 357 23.95 -32.13 67.39
C ARG A 357 24.08 -32.02 68.91
N ARG A 358 22.99 -31.72 69.64
CA ARG A 358 22.96 -31.63 71.12
C ARG A 358 22.63 -32.95 71.82
N ARG A 359 22.37 -34.04 71.09
CA ARG A 359 22.21 -35.40 71.64
C ARG A 359 23.49 -36.21 71.44
N LYS A 360 24.54 -35.92 72.20
CA LYS A 360 25.69 -36.80 72.42
C LYS A 360 26.19 -36.64 73.84
#